data_AF-A0AAU7W839-F1
#
_entry.id   AF-A0AAU7W839-F1
#
_cell.length_a   1.000
_cell.length_b   1.000
_cell.length_c   1.000
_cell.angle_alpha   90.00
_cell.angle_beta   90.00
_cell.angle_gamma   90.00
#
_symmetry.space_group_name_H-M   'P 1'
#
loop_
_entity.id
_entity.type
_entity.pdbx_description
1 polymer ?
#
loop_
_entity_poly.entity_id
_entity_poly.type
_entity_poly.pdbx_seq_one_letter_code
_entity_poly.pdbx_strand_id
1 'polypeptide(L)'
;MLTLTDTASTVVKEIVSRSGGPDTGGLRIDADSPQSKDFQVAIVPGPEAQDQVVEQDGAHVYLGQAADEALTDKMLDARVDEEGRVAFDVLPQSIS
;
A
#
# COMPACT_ATOMS: atom_id res chain seq x y z
N MET A 1 -5.93 11.26 4.10
CA MET A 1 -5.97 9.78 4.03
C MET A 1 -5.22 9.32 2.79
N LEU A 2 -4.45 8.23 2.88
CA LEU A 2 -3.73 7.67 1.72
C LEU A 2 -4.70 7.31 0.59
N THR A 3 -4.35 7.63 -0.66
CA THR A 3 -5.03 7.11 -1.86
C THR A 3 -4.08 6.32 -2.73
N LEU A 4 -4.60 5.54 -3.68
CA LEU A 4 -3.79 4.78 -4.63
C LEU A 4 -3.91 5.39 -6.04
N THR A 5 -2.87 5.23 -6.85
CA THR A 5 -3.01 5.34 -8.30
C THR A 5 -3.61 4.06 -8.88
N ASP A 6 -4.19 4.14 -10.08
CA ASP A 6 -4.68 2.96 -10.80
C ASP A 6 -3.55 1.92 -11.02
N THR A 7 -2.32 2.41 -11.22
CA THR A 7 -1.12 1.57 -11.33
C THR A 7 -0.83 0.84 -10.02
N ALA A 8 -0.85 1.54 -8.89
CA ALA A 8 -0.64 0.92 -7.57
C ALA A 8 -1.70 -0.15 -7.27
N SER A 9 -2.98 0.15 -7.51
CA SER A 9 -4.07 -0.81 -7.33
C SER A 9 -3.89 -2.06 -8.18
N THR A 10 -3.51 -1.89 -9.45
CA THR A 10 -3.25 -3.01 -10.37
C THR A 10 -2.07 -3.85 -9.89
N VAL A 11 -0.96 -3.22 -9.51
CA VAL A 11 0.26 -3.91 -9.06
C VAL A 11 0.03 -4.68 -7.77
N VAL A 12 -0.67 -4.11 -6.79
CA VAL A 12 -0.99 -4.80 -5.52
C VAL A 12 -1.79 -6.08 -5.79
N LYS A 13 -2.84 -6.00 -6.62
CA LYS A 13 -3.66 -7.16 -6.99
C LYS A 13 -2.85 -8.25 -7.69
N GLU A 14 -1.98 -7.87 -8.61
CA GLU A 14 -1.10 -8.80 -9.31
C GLU A 14 -0.17 -9.54 -8.36
N ILE A 15 0.43 -8.84 -7.38
CA ILE A 15 1.32 -9.46 -6.40
C ILE A 15 0.54 -10.43 -5.50
N VAL A 16 -0.64 -10.03 -5.00
CA VAL A 16 -1.48 -10.89 -4.16
C VAL A 16 -1.92 -12.14 -4.93
N SER A 17 -2.38 -11.97 -6.18
CA SER A 17 -2.78 -13.06 -7.07
C SER A 17 -1.63 -14.05 -7.30
N ARG A 18 -0.41 -13.55 -7.59
CA ARG A 18 0.78 -14.40 -7.78
C ARG A 18 1.23 -15.13 -6.51
N SER A 19 0.98 -14.54 -5.34
CA SER A 19 1.27 -15.19 -4.06
C SER A 19 0.30 -16.34 -3.73
N GLY A 20 -0.81 -16.49 -4.48
CA GLY A 20 -1.85 -17.46 -4.19
C GLY A 20 -2.63 -17.14 -2.91
N GLY A 21 -2.62 -15.86 -2.49
CA GLY A 21 -3.31 -15.39 -1.31
C GLY A 21 -4.84 -15.38 -1.46
N PRO A 22 -5.58 -15.20 -0.35
CA PRO A 22 -7.03 -15.04 -0.39
C PRO A 22 -7.44 -13.72 -1.08
N ASP A 23 -8.72 -13.56 -1.41
CA ASP A 23 -9.27 -12.31 -1.96
C ASP A 23 -9.13 -11.13 -0.98
N THR A 24 -9.08 -11.43 0.33
CA THR A 24 -8.75 -10.46 1.38
C THR A 24 -7.26 -10.18 1.49
N GLY A 25 -6.42 -10.72 0.60
CA GLY A 25 -5.00 -10.46 0.59
C GLY A 25 -4.71 -9.02 0.18
N GLY A 26 -3.63 -8.46 0.72
CA GLY A 26 -3.26 -7.07 0.47
C GLY A 26 -1.80 -6.77 0.79
N LEU A 27 -1.43 -5.52 0.51
CA LEU A 27 -0.14 -4.95 0.90
C LEU A 27 -0.30 -4.28 2.27
N ARG A 28 0.42 -4.75 3.28
CA ARG A 28 0.55 -4.03 4.55
C ARG A 28 1.73 -3.08 4.52
N ILE A 29 1.53 -1.87 5.01
CA ILE A 29 2.56 -0.86 5.22
C ILE A 29 2.62 -0.51 6.70
N ASP A 30 3.79 -0.67 7.29
CA ASP A 30 4.09 -0.34 8.68
C ASP A 30 5.18 0.74 8.76
N ALA A 31 5.22 1.41 9.91
CA ALA A 31 6.20 2.41 10.24
C ALA A 31 6.52 2.36 11.74
N ASP A 32 7.76 2.65 12.12
CA ASP A 32 8.15 2.71 13.53
C ASP A 32 7.51 3.91 14.29
N SER A 33 7.21 5.00 13.57
CA SER A 33 6.63 6.22 14.13
C SER A 33 5.90 7.05 13.08
N PRO A 34 4.99 7.97 13.47
CA PRO A 34 4.33 8.89 12.55
C PRO A 34 5.26 9.84 11.78
N GLN A 35 6.52 10.00 12.23
CA GLN A 35 7.53 10.83 11.57
C GLN A 35 8.50 10.01 10.72
N SER A 36 8.30 8.70 10.63
CA SER A 36 9.14 7.80 9.85
C SER A 36 9.11 8.17 8.37
N LYS A 37 10.28 8.06 7.74
CA LYS A 37 10.44 8.17 6.29
C LYS A 37 10.72 6.81 5.63
N ASP A 38 11.04 5.82 6.46
CA ASP A 38 11.24 4.45 6.07
C ASP A 38 10.00 3.65 6.46
N PHE A 39 9.51 2.86 5.52
CA PHE A 39 8.31 2.05 5.68
C PHE A 39 8.65 0.59 5.42
N GLN A 40 8.06 -0.30 6.20
CA GLN A 40 8.12 -1.73 5.96
C GLN A 40 6.89 -2.15 5.17
N VAL A 41 7.09 -3.01 4.18
CA VAL A 41 6.01 -3.53 3.35
C VAL A 41 5.97 -5.05 3.36
N ALA A 42 4.78 -5.61 3.42
CA ALA A 42 4.57 -7.06 3.40
C ALA A 42 3.29 -7.43 2.67
N ILE A 43 3.27 -8.60 2.04
CA ILE A 43 2.03 -9.19 1.54
C ILE A 43 1.41 -10.01 2.67
N VAL A 44 0.16 -9.72 3.00
CA VAL A 44 -0.57 -10.34 4.11
C VAL A 44 -1.91 -10.89 3.63
N PRO A 45 -2.46 -11.93 4.26
CA PRO A 45 -3.75 -12.51 3.88
C PRO A 45 -4.96 -11.65 4.27
N GLY A 46 -4.77 -10.57 5.04
CA GLY A 46 -5.82 -9.68 5.50
C GLY A 46 -5.31 -8.64 6.51
N PRO A 47 -6.18 -7.70 6.95
CA PRO A 47 -5.82 -6.65 7.90
C PRO A 47 -5.71 -7.20 9.33
N GLU A 48 -4.94 -6.51 10.17
CA GLU A 48 -5.03 -6.61 11.62
C GLU A 48 -6.09 -5.65 12.20
N ALA A 49 -6.44 -5.85 13.48
CA ALA A 49 -7.54 -5.16 14.13
C ALA A 49 -7.40 -3.63 14.20
N GLN A 50 -6.17 -3.10 14.09
CA GLN A 50 -5.86 -1.67 14.16
C GLN A 50 -5.43 -1.09 12.83
N ASP A 51 -5.45 -1.90 11.76
CA ASP A 51 -5.04 -1.41 10.46
C ASP A 51 -6.12 -0.53 9.85
N GLN A 52 -5.70 0.62 9.32
CA GLN A 52 -6.54 1.39 8.43
C GLN A 52 -6.55 0.71 7.05
N VAL A 53 -7.75 0.38 6.56
CA VAL A 53 -7.92 -0.25 5.26
C VAL A 53 -8.13 0.82 4.19
N VAL A 54 -7.32 0.77 3.14
CA VAL A 54 -7.48 1.57 1.93
C VAL A 54 -7.79 0.60 0.78
N GLU A 55 -8.94 0.77 0.16
CA GLU A 55 -9.39 -0.05 -0.96
C GLU A 55 -9.56 0.79 -2.22
N GLN A 56 -9.04 0.30 -3.34
CA GLN A 56 -9.25 0.89 -4.65
C GLN A 56 -9.23 -0.19 -5.73
N ASP A 57 -10.27 -0.23 -6.56
CA ASP A 57 -10.41 -1.20 -7.66
C ASP A 57 -10.21 -2.68 -7.26
N GLY A 58 -10.59 -3.01 -6.02
CA GLY A 58 -10.43 -4.34 -5.42
C GLY A 58 -9.00 -4.67 -4.96
N ALA A 59 -8.10 -3.69 -4.93
CA ALA A 59 -6.81 -3.80 -4.26
C ALA A 59 -6.96 -3.38 -2.79
N HIS A 60 -6.31 -4.12 -1.89
CA HIS A 60 -6.29 -3.79 -0.47
C HIS A 60 -4.90 -3.34 -0.03
N VAL A 61 -4.83 -2.18 0.62
CA VAL A 61 -3.66 -1.70 1.36
C VAL A 61 -4.04 -1.54 2.82
N TYR A 62 -3.24 -2.12 3.71
CA TYR A 62 -3.44 -2.09 5.15
C TYR A 62 -2.36 -1.23 5.79
N LEU A 63 -2.75 -0.19 6.52
CA LEU A 63 -1.81 0.72 7.16
C LEU A 63 -1.81 0.47 8.66
N GLY A 64 -0.65 0.10 9.21
CA GLY A 64 -0.45 0.15 10.65
C GLY A 64 -0.64 1.58 11.17
N GLN A 65 -1.01 1.73 12.44
CA GLN A 65 -1.41 3.03 13.02
C GLN A 65 -0.39 4.16 12.75
N ALA A 66 0.91 3.90 12.95
CA ALA A 66 1.95 4.90 12.69
C ALA A 66 2.09 5.24 11.20
N ALA A 67 1.88 4.25 10.32
CA ALA A 67 1.93 4.46 8.88
C ALA A 67 0.73 5.26 8.38
N ASP A 68 -0.47 5.04 8.94
CA ASP A 68 -1.67 5.83 8.59
C ASP A 68 -1.48 7.32 8.90
N GLU A 69 -0.92 7.64 10.07
CA GLU A 69 -0.58 9.01 10.45
C GLU A 69 0.50 9.60 9.53
N ALA A 70 1.57 8.84 9.25
CA ALA A 70 2.68 9.30 8.41
C ALA A 70 2.29 9.50 6.93
N LEU A 71 1.38 8.67 6.42
CA LEU A 71 0.92 8.65 5.03
C LEU A 71 -0.38 9.43 4.82
N THR A 72 -0.81 10.17 5.83
CA THR A 72 -1.88 11.14 5.66
C THR A 72 -1.50 12.17 4.59
N ASP A 73 -2.47 12.44 3.72
CA ASP A 73 -2.36 13.35 2.59
C ASP A 73 -1.28 12.93 1.57
N LYS A 74 -1.14 11.62 1.36
CA LYS A 74 -0.23 11.00 0.38
C LYS A 74 -0.96 10.10 -0.59
N MET A 75 -0.30 9.83 -1.70
CA MET A 75 -0.75 8.93 -2.75
C MET A 75 0.31 7.85 -2.93
N LEU A 76 -0.11 6.60 -2.89
CA LEU A 76 0.72 5.46 -3.24
C LEU A 76 0.68 5.26 -4.75
N ASP A 77 1.84 5.36 -5.37
CA ASP A 77 2.05 4.95 -6.76
C ASP A 77 2.90 3.69 -6.81
N ALA A 78 2.86 2.98 -7.93
CA ALA A 78 3.71 1.82 -8.15
C ALA A 78 4.39 1.91 -9.51
N ARG A 79 5.64 1.47 -9.56
CA ARG A 79 6.41 1.36 -10.79
C ARG A 79 7.01 -0.04 -10.87
N VAL A 80 7.03 -0.57 -12.07
CA VAL A 80 7.71 -1.83 -12.38
C VAL A 80 8.88 -1.49 -13.27
N ASP A 81 10.08 -1.89 -12.87
CA ASP A 81 11.28 -1.66 -13.67
C ASP A 81 11.45 -2.71 -14.79
N GLU A 82 12.48 -2.54 -15.61
CA GLU A 82 12.78 -3.42 -16.75
C GLU A 82 13.11 -4.86 -16.33
N GLU A 83 13.51 -5.08 -15.07
CA GLU A 83 13.80 -6.39 -14.49
C GLU A 83 12.55 -7.02 -13.85
N GLY A 84 11.40 -6.35 -13.91
CA GLY A 84 10.14 -6.79 -13.32
C GLY A 84 10.07 -6.57 -11.81
N ARG A 85 10.99 -5.81 -11.22
CA ARG A 85 10.94 -5.45 -9.80
C ARG A 85 9.91 -4.36 -9.59
N VAL A 86 9.11 -4.53 -8.54
CA VAL A 86 8.11 -3.55 -8.14
C VAL A 86 8.74 -2.62 -7.12
N ALA A 87 8.59 -1.31 -7.36
CA ALA A 87 8.83 -0.26 -6.38
C ALA A 87 7.53 0.50 -6.13
N PHE A 88 7.30 0.87 -4.87
CA PHE A 88 6.20 1.73 -4.47
C PHE A 88 6.74 3.11 -4.11
N ASP A 89 6.06 4.14 -4.57
CA ASP A 89 6.42 5.53 -4.33
C ASP A 89 5.31 6.22 -3.56
N VAL A 90 5.70 7.05 -2.59
CA VAL A 90 4.78 7.88 -1.82
C VAL A 90 4.89 9.31 -2.32
N LEU A 91 3.80 9.80 -2.92
CA LEU A 91 3.73 11.12 -3.54
C LEU A 91 2.79 12.03 -2.74
N PRO A 92 2.99 13.36 -2.72
CA PRO A 92 1.99 14.28 -2.22
C PRO A 92 0.69 14.15 -3.02
N GLN A 93 -0.46 14.10 -2.33
CA GLN A 93 -1.75 14.28 -2.99
C GLN A 93 -1.87 15.74 -3.44
N SER A 94 -1.51 16.00 -4.70
CA SER A 94 -1.80 17.29 -5.31
C SER A 94 -3.29 17.36 -5.56
N ILE A 95 -3.99 18.23 -4.83
CA ILE A 95 -5.35 18.63 -5.17
C ILE A 95 -5.21 19.48 -6.43
N SER A 96 -5.58 18.93 -7.57
CA SER A 96 -5.60 19.68 -8.82
C SER A 96 -6.84 20.54 -8.95
#